data_AF-A0A0R3Q2W4-F1
#
_entry.id   AF-A0A0R3Q2W4-F1
#
_cell.length_a   1.000
_cell.length_b   1.000
_cell.length_c   1.000
_cell.angle_alpha   90.00
_cell.angle_beta   90.00
_cell.angle_gamma   90.00
#
_symmetry.space_group_name_H-M   'P 1'
#
loop_
_entity.id
_entity.type
_entity.pdbx_description
1 polymer ?
#
loop_
_entity_poly.entity_id
_entity_poly.type
_entity_poly.pdbx_seq_one_letter_code
_entity_poly.pdbx_strand_id
1 'polypeptide(L)'
;MKKFQLTKQNYLKAIEFLTDKYGNPEELIRQLLKKMDKISLHSSSIHEQRRLLEDIEAIIGQLVQKGENVDNQSMYQKVLSKFPVGIQRKVIHKKITSPDEPFTMQQLLKYFEVVITSEEQVCRQISATPPRDTVSFDNKVKHWKPPTTRLRCMYCKGDHKPFHCSKYETPQRRYQYLQNNKLCNICASPSHSTI
;
A
#
# COMPACT_ATOMS: atom_id res chain seq x y z
N MET A 1 1.51 -21.09 38.53
CA MET A 1 1.05 -22.43 38.94
C MET A 1 1.81 -23.50 38.15
N LYS A 2 2.64 -24.34 38.80
CA LYS A 2 3.23 -25.56 38.18
C LYS A 2 2.35 -26.75 38.55
N LYS A 3 1.56 -27.28 37.60
CA LYS A 3 0.61 -28.38 37.83
C LYS A 3 1.24 -29.78 37.80
N PHE A 4 2.48 -29.91 37.34
CA PHE A 4 3.18 -31.19 37.24
C PHE A 4 4.64 -31.06 37.69
N GLN A 5 5.13 -32.03 38.46
CA GLN A 5 6.57 -32.21 38.70
C GLN A 5 7.18 -32.98 37.51
N LEU A 6 8.32 -32.51 36.99
CA LEU A 6 9.02 -33.11 35.84
C LEU A 6 9.67 -34.44 36.24
N THR A 7 8.90 -35.52 36.18
CA THR A 7 9.37 -36.91 36.31
C THR A 7 8.97 -37.71 35.07
N LYS A 8 9.67 -38.80 34.75
CA LYS A 8 9.36 -39.63 33.56
C LYS A 8 7.90 -40.11 33.52
N GLN A 9 7.32 -40.48 34.65
CA GLN A 9 5.91 -40.90 34.74
C GLN A 9 4.91 -39.74 34.56
N ASN A 10 5.27 -38.54 34.99
CA ASN A 10 4.41 -37.36 34.84
C ASN A 10 4.50 -36.72 33.45
N TYR A 11 5.52 -37.06 32.67
CA TYR A 11 5.72 -36.50 31.33
C TYR A 11 4.58 -36.89 30.37
N LEU A 12 4.19 -38.17 30.35
CA LEU A 12 3.06 -38.63 29.52
C LEU A 12 1.75 -37.97 29.91
N LYS A 13 1.46 -37.87 31.22
CA LYS A 13 0.27 -37.18 31.74
C LYS A 13 0.27 -35.69 31.41
N ALA A 14 1.44 -35.05 31.38
CA ALA A 14 1.58 -33.66 30.97
C ALA A 14 1.35 -33.48 29.46
N ILE A 15 1.86 -34.39 28.61
CA ILE A 15 1.58 -34.38 27.18
C ILE A 15 0.10 -34.59 26.91
N GLU A 16 -0.52 -35.57 27.56
CA GLU A 16 -1.95 -35.87 27.42
C GLU A 16 -2.79 -34.67 27.84
N PHE A 17 -2.50 -34.07 29.00
CA PHE A 17 -3.15 -32.84 29.45
C PHE A 17 -2.98 -31.65 28.49
N LEU A 18 -1.78 -31.47 27.92
CA LEU A 18 -1.52 -30.40 26.95
C LEU A 18 -2.24 -30.67 25.62
N THR A 19 -2.28 -31.93 25.19
CA THR A 19 -3.00 -32.35 23.98
C THR A 19 -4.51 -32.18 24.15
N ASP A 20 -5.08 -32.57 25.30
CA ASP A 20 -6.50 -32.34 25.61
C ASP A 20 -6.83 -30.86 25.66
N LYS A 21 -5.96 -30.06 26.28
CA LYS A 21 -6.24 -28.64 26.51
C LYS A 21 -6.00 -27.77 25.28
N TYR A 22 -5.05 -28.12 24.40
CA TYR A 22 -4.57 -27.28 23.30
C TYR A 22 -4.52 -27.97 21.94
N GLY A 23 -4.71 -29.28 21.88
CA GLY A 23 -4.59 -30.10 20.68
C GLY A 23 -5.84 -30.18 19.81
N ASN A 24 -6.90 -29.42 20.12
CA ASN A 24 -8.10 -29.40 19.28
C ASN A 24 -7.75 -28.83 17.88
N PRO A 25 -7.82 -29.66 16.81
CA PRO A 25 -7.36 -29.27 15.48
C PRO A 25 -8.22 -28.17 14.86
N GLU A 26 -9.54 -28.19 15.08
CA GLU A 26 -10.46 -27.17 14.57
C GLU A 26 -10.22 -25.81 15.22
N GLU A 27 -9.98 -25.80 16.54
CA GLU A 27 -9.67 -24.57 17.26
C GLU A 27 -8.34 -23.97 16.79
N LEU A 28 -7.34 -24.81 16.50
CA LEU A 28 -6.07 -24.36 15.93
C LEU A 28 -6.25 -23.80 14.52
N ILE A 29 -7.03 -24.45 13.65
CA ILE A 29 -7.39 -23.91 12.32
C ILE A 29 -8.09 -22.55 12.49
N ARG A 30 -9.07 -22.45 13.38
CA ARG A 30 -9.78 -21.20 13.67
C ARG A 30 -8.84 -20.10 14.15
N GLN A 31 -7.83 -20.43 14.96
CA GLN A 31 -6.81 -19.47 15.42
C GLN A 31 -5.91 -19.01 14.27
N LEU A 32 -5.51 -19.92 13.38
CA LEU A 32 -4.72 -19.59 12.19
C LEU A 32 -5.49 -18.68 11.23
N LEU A 33 -6.77 -18.97 10.97
CA LEU A 33 -7.63 -18.10 10.16
C LEU A 33 -7.80 -16.72 10.80
N LYS A 34 -8.03 -16.64 12.12
CA LYS A 34 -8.07 -15.36 12.84
C LYS A 34 -6.73 -14.62 12.80
N LYS A 35 -5.60 -15.32 12.85
CA LYS A 35 -4.28 -14.71 12.71
C LYS A 35 -4.13 -14.12 11.31
N MET A 36 -4.51 -14.86 10.28
CA MET A 36 -4.52 -14.38 8.89
C MET A 36 -5.43 -13.16 8.69
N ASP A 37 -6.57 -13.09 9.38
CA ASP A 37 -7.43 -11.92 9.33
C ASP A 37 -6.80 -10.69 10.00
N LYS A 38 -6.09 -10.88 11.10
CA LYS A 38 -5.45 -9.81 11.87
C LYS A 38 -4.15 -9.27 11.28
N ILE A 39 -3.37 -10.11 10.59
CA ILE A 39 -2.14 -9.63 9.96
C ILE A 39 -2.49 -8.57 8.90
N SER A 40 -1.75 -7.48 8.96
CA SER A 40 -1.92 -6.30 8.10
C SER A 40 -0.60 -5.55 8.04
N LEU A 41 -0.44 -4.76 6.99
CA LEU A 41 0.71 -3.88 6.84
C LEU A 41 0.51 -2.62 7.68
N HIS A 42 1.54 -2.25 8.44
CA HIS A 42 1.57 -0.97 9.15
C HIS A 42 2.02 0.17 8.21
N SER A 43 2.86 -0.14 7.23
CA SER A 43 3.36 0.76 6.20
C SER A 43 3.45 0.06 4.84
N SER A 44 3.50 0.85 3.78
CA SER A 44 3.75 0.35 2.42
C SER A 44 5.24 0.13 2.14
N SER A 45 6.08 -0.03 3.16
CA SER A 45 7.51 -0.31 2.96
C SER A 45 7.70 -1.71 2.40
N ILE A 46 8.73 -1.90 1.56
CA ILE A 46 9.03 -3.20 0.96
C ILE A 46 9.45 -4.22 2.02
N HIS A 47 10.20 -3.80 3.04
CA HIS A 47 10.60 -4.67 4.16
C HIS A 47 9.40 -5.23 4.94
N GLU A 48 8.38 -4.41 5.24
CA GLU A 48 7.18 -4.92 5.91
C GLU A 48 6.35 -5.84 5.02
N GLN A 49 6.34 -5.59 3.70
CA GLN A 49 5.68 -6.48 2.74
C GLN A 49 6.37 -7.84 2.66
N ARG A 50 7.71 -7.89 2.71
CA ARG A 50 8.48 -9.13 2.82
C ARG A 50 8.10 -9.91 4.07
N ARG A 51 8.12 -9.26 5.23
CA ARG A 51 7.75 -9.89 6.50
C ARG A 51 6.29 -10.40 6.49
N LEU A 52 5.38 -9.63 5.91
CA LEU A 52 3.99 -10.07 5.75
C LEU A 52 3.89 -11.34 4.89
N LEU A 53 4.65 -11.43 3.80
CA LEU A 53 4.66 -12.63 2.96
C LEU A 53 5.12 -13.85 3.77
N GLU A 54 6.23 -13.74 4.50
CA GLU A 54 6.74 -14.81 5.37
C GLU A 54 5.71 -15.26 6.42
N ASP A 55 5.03 -14.30 7.06
CA ASP A 55 3.96 -14.60 8.02
C ASP A 55 2.77 -15.33 7.37
N ILE A 56 2.39 -14.94 6.14
CA ILE A 56 1.32 -15.61 5.38
C ILE A 56 1.75 -17.01 4.98
N GLU A 57 2.96 -17.18 4.45
CA GLU A 57 3.52 -18.50 4.06
C GLU A 57 3.52 -19.46 5.25
N ALA A 58 3.94 -18.99 6.43
CA ALA A 58 3.94 -19.79 7.65
C ALA A 58 2.53 -20.18 8.09
N ILE A 59 1.52 -19.30 7.95
CA ILE A 59 0.12 -19.62 8.28
C ILE A 59 -0.46 -20.61 7.27
N ILE A 60 -0.27 -20.38 5.97
CA ILE A 60 -0.74 -21.26 4.90
C ILE A 60 -0.12 -22.66 5.05
N GLY A 61 1.19 -22.74 5.32
CA GLY A 61 1.87 -24.01 5.56
C GLY A 61 1.28 -24.78 6.73
N GLN A 62 0.94 -24.10 7.84
CA GLN A 62 0.27 -24.73 8.99
C GLN A 62 -1.16 -25.18 8.69
N LEU A 63 -1.91 -24.42 7.89
CA LEU A 63 -3.26 -24.79 7.47
C LEU A 63 -3.22 -26.06 6.60
N VAL A 64 -2.31 -26.12 5.62
CA VAL A 64 -2.12 -27.30 4.77
C VAL A 64 -1.71 -28.53 5.59
N GLN A 65 -0.77 -28.39 6.52
CA GLN A 65 -0.35 -29.49 7.41
C GLN A 65 -1.50 -30.04 8.26
N LYS A 66 -2.53 -29.23 8.53
CA LYS A 66 -3.72 -29.62 9.29
C LYS A 66 -4.86 -30.13 8.41
N GLY A 67 -4.65 -30.25 7.09
CA GLY A 67 -5.64 -30.76 6.14
C GLY A 67 -6.66 -29.72 5.66
N GLU A 68 -6.43 -28.43 5.91
CA GLU A 68 -7.31 -27.37 5.42
C GLU A 68 -7.08 -27.11 3.93
N ASN A 69 -8.18 -26.97 3.16
CA ASN A 69 -8.09 -26.64 1.75
C ASN A 69 -7.82 -25.13 1.55
N VAL A 70 -6.57 -24.78 1.25
CA VAL A 70 -6.14 -23.41 0.95
C VAL A 70 -6.29 -23.02 -0.53
N ASP A 71 -6.49 -23.99 -1.42
CA ASP A 71 -6.54 -23.81 -2.87
C ASP A 71 -7.95 -23.44 -3.34
N ASN A 72 -8.49 -22.36 -2.77
CA ASN A 72 -9.85 -21.88 -3.07
C ASN A 72 -9.86 -20.37 -3.34
N GLN A 73 -10.88 -19.91 -4.08
CA GLN A 73 -10.99 -18.51 -4.51
C GLN A 73 -11.06 -17.52 -3.35
N SER A 74 -11.73 -17.87 -2.26
CA SER A 74 -11.83 -17.00 -1.08
C SER A 74 -10.46 -16.79 -0.44
N MET A 75 -9.65 -17.84 -0.34
CA MET A 75 -8.32 -17.77 0.22
C MET A 75 -7.37 -16.97 -0.68
N TYR A 76 -7.45 -17.15 -2.00
CA TYR A 76 -6.67 -16.35 -2.95
C TYR A 76 -6.98 -14.86 -2.82
N GLN A 77 -8.26 -14.50 -2.77
CA GLN A 77 -8.69 -13.11 -2.57
C GLN A 77 -8.22 -12.56 -1.22
N LYS A 78 -8.31 -13.38 -0.17
CA LYS A 78 -7.86 -13.00 1.17
C LYS A 78 -6.38 -12.67 1.18
N VAL A 79 -5.52 -13.53 0.64
CA VAL A 79 -4.08 -13.30 0.54
C VAL A 79 -3.79 -12.04 -0.29
N LEU A 80 -4.41 -11.90 -1.47
CA LEU A 80 -4.24 -10.73 -2.33
C LEU A 80 -4.58 -9.42 -1.60
N SER A 81 -5.68 -9.41 -0.85
CA SER A 81 -6.15 -8.22 -0.13
C SER A 81 -5.20 -7.72 0.96
N LYS A 82 -4.24 -8.54 1.41
CA LYS A 82 -3.26 -8.16 2.44
C LYS A 82 -2.16 -7.22 1.95
N PHE A 83 -1.94 -7.16 0.63
CA PHE A 83 -0.87 -6.38 0.04
C PHE A 83 -1.39 -5.07 -0.58
N PRO A 84 -0.54 -4.06 -0.79
CA PRO A 84 -0.94 -2.84 -1.47
C PRO A 84 -1.30 -3.10 -2.94
N VAL A 85 -2.18 -2.27 -3.51
CA VAL A 85 -2.67 -2.41 -4.89
C VAL A 85 -1.52 -2.50 -5.92
N GLY A 86 -0.40 -1.82 -5.68
CA GLY A 86 0.79 -1.90 -6.55
C GLY A 86 1.35 -3.32 -6.69
N ILE A 87 1.48 -4.05 -5.58
CA ILE A 87 1.93 -5.45 -5.58
C ILE A 87 0.85 -6.37 -6.14
N GLN A 88 -0.41 -6.17 -5.73
CA GLN A 88 -1.53 -6.96 -6.24
C GLN A 88 -1.57 -6.96 -7.77
N ARG A 89 -1.45 -5.77 -8.38
CA ARG A 89 -1.42 -5.63 -9.86
C ARG A 89 -0.27 -6.40 -10.49
N LYS A 90 0.94 -6.32 -9.93
CA LYS A 90 2.12 -7.02 -10.44
C LYS A 90 1.98 -8.54 -10.34
N VAL A 91 1.43 -9.04 -9.25
CA VAL A 91 1.14 -10.48 -9.05
C VAL A 91 0.05 -10.97 -10.02
N ILE A 92 -1.05 -10.22 -10.16
CA ILE A 92 -2.13 -10.55 -11.11
C ILE A 92 -1.60 -10.53 -12.54
N HIS A 93 -0.81 -9.53 -12.91
CA HIS A 93 -0.18 -9.47 -14.22
C HIS A 93 0.68 -10.71 -14.47
N LYS A 94 1.51 -11.11 -13.50
CA LYS A 94 2.33 -12.32 -13.60
C LYS A 94 1.47 -13.58 -13.78
N LYS A 95 0.34 -13.69 -13.07
CA LYS A 95 -0.62 -14.78 -13.26
C LYS A 95 -1.22 -14.81 -14.67
N ILE A 96 -1.51 -13.65 -15.27
CA ILE A 96 -2.07 -13.56 -16.63
C ILE A 96 -1.01 -13.90 -17.68
N THR A 97 0.22 -13.41 -17.51
CA THR A 97 1.32 -13.64 -18.46
C THR A 97 1.91 -15.05 -18.36
N SER A 98 1.80 -15.70 -17.20
CA SER A 98 2.26 -17.06 -16.95
C SER A 98 1.08 -17.93 -16.49
N PRO A 99 0.22 -18.36 -17.42
CA PRO A 99 -0.84 -19.31 -17.11
C PRO A 99 -0.22 -20.68 -16.83
N ASP A 100 0.06 -20.93 -15.56
CA ASP A 100 0.51 -22.24 -15.06
C ASP A 100 -0.72 -23.07 -14.65
N GLU A 101 -0.85 -24.29 -15.19
CA GLU A 101 -1.81 -25.28 -14.73
C GLU A 101 -1.11 -26.42 -13.96
N PRO A 102 -1.57 -26.78 -12.75
CA PRO A 102 -2.66 -26.16 -11.98
C PRO A 102 -2.24 -24.91 -11.19
N PHE A 103 -3.12 -23.90 -11.12
CA PHE A 103 -2.92 -22.72 -10.27
C PHE A 103 -3.24 -23.03 -8.80
N THR A 104 -2.19 -23.04 -7.96
CA THR A 104 -2.26 -23.34 -6.53
C THR A 104 -1.90 -22.13 -5.67
N MET A 105 -2.20 -22.19 -4.37
CA MET A 105 -1.78 -21.21 -3.38
C MET A 105 -0.25 -21.07 -3.33
N GLN A 106 0.48 -22.18 -3.47
CA GLN A 106 1.93 -22.16 -3.54
C GLN A 106 2.43 -21.36 -4.76
N GLN A 107 1.75 -21.50 -5.90
CA GLN A 107 2.06 -20.70 -7.08
C GLN A 107 1.77 -19.21 -6.86
N LEU A 108 0.67 -18.88 -6.19
CA LEU A 108 0.36 -17.49 -5.80
C LEU A 108 1.45 -16.89 -4.90
N LEU A 109 1.88 -17.61 -3.87
CA LEU A 109 2.93 -17.17 -2.94
C LEU A 109 4.27 -17.00 -3.67
N LYS A 110 4.62 -17.92 -4.59
CA LYS A 110 5.79 -17.78 -5.47
C LYS A 110 5.73 -16.53 -6.35
N TYR A 111 4.56 -16.13 -6.83
CA TYR A 111 4.41 -14.88 -7.58
C TYR A 111 4.65 -13.65 -6.69
N PHE A 112 4.14 -13.67 -5.46
CA PHE A 112 4.45 -12.62 -4.48
C PHE A 112 5.95 -12.54 -4.20
N GLU A 113 6.61 -13.68 -3.99
CA GLU A 113 8.05 -13.76 -3.72
C GLU A 113 8.88 -13.12 -4.84
N VAL A 114 8.57 -13.44 -6.10
CA VAL A 114 9.25 -12.85 -7.26
C VAL A 114 9.00 -11.35 -7.35
N VAL A 115 7.75 -10.91 -7.14
CA VAL A 115 7.39 -9.49 -7.23
C VAL A 115 8.07 -8.70 -6.11
N ILE A 116 8.02 -9.15 -4.86
CA ILE A 116 8.64 -8.46 -3.71
C ILE A 116 10.16 -8.43 -3.89
N THR A 117 10.78 -9.52 -4.31
CA THR A 117 12.22 -9.55 -4.61
C THR A 117 12.59 -8.56 -5.72
N SER A 118 11.77 -8.45 -6.77
CA SER A 118 11.97 -7.43 -7.82
C SER A 118 11.86 -6.01 -7.25
N GLU A 119 10.87 -5.72 -6.40
CA GLU A 119 10.75 -4.40 -5.78
C GLU A 119 11.94 -4.06 -4.88
N GLU A 120 12.45 -5.04 -4.13
CA GLU A 120 13.66 -4.86 -3.33
C GLU A 120 14.88 -4.52 -4.18
N GLN A 121 15.05 -5.19 -5.33
CA GLN A 121 16.11 -4.89 -6.28
C GLN A 121 15.98 -3.46 -6.82
N VAL A 122 14.77 -3.07 -7.21
CA VAL A 122 14.46 -1.70 -7.68
C VAL A 122 14.78 -0.68 -6.59
N CYS A 123 14.35 -0.90 -5.34
CA CYS A 123 14.69 -0.03 -4.22
C CYS A 123 16.20 0.08 -4.01
N ARG A 124 16.95 -1.03 -4.09
CA ARG A 124 18.43 -1.01 -3.95
C ARG A 124 19.11 -0.24 -5.08
N GLN A 125 18.63 -0.36 -6.32
CA GLN A 125 19.22 0.31 -7.48
C GLN A 125 18.87 1.80 -7.54
N ILE A 126 17.62 2.16 -7.27
CA ILE A 126 17.15 3.55 -7.32
C ILE A 126 17.61 4.33 -6.08
N SER A 127 17.77 3.72 -4.91
CA SER A 127 18.34 4.41 -3.73
C SER A 127 19.84 4.74 -3.88
N ALA A 128 20.54 4.11 -4.83
CA ALA A 128 21.94 4.40 -5.17
C ALA A 128 22.10 5.50 -6.23
N THR A 129 21.03 5.91 -6.91
CA THR A 129 21.05 6.96 -7.94
C THR A 129 20.09 8.08 -7.55
N PRO A 130 20.53 9.35 -7.43
CA PRO A 130 19.58 10.44 -7.23
C PRO A 130 18.59 10.46 -8.41
N PRO A 131 17.27 10.41 -8.19
CA PRO A 131 16.32 10.38 -9.29
C PRO A 131 16.38 11.72 -10.04
N ARG A 132 16.91 11.70 -11.26
CA ARG A 132 16.45 12.62 -12.30
C ARG A 132 15.17 12.00 -12.85
N ASP A 133 14.10 12.78 -12.75
CA ASP A 133 12.86 12.61 -13.50
C ASP A 133 12.04 11.34 -13.23
N THR A 134 11.49 11.25 -12.01
CA THR A 134 10.16 10.67 -11.84
C THR A 134 9.28 11.63 -11.05
N VAL A 135 8.37 12.27 -11.78
CA VAL A 135 7.19 12.90 -11.19
C VAL A 135 6.36 11.83 -10.50
N SER A 136 6.65 11.60 -9.23
CA SER A 136 5.78 10.85 -8.33
C SER A 136 4.48 11.65 -8.16
N PHE A 137 3.40 11.17 -8.79
CA PHE A 137 2.04 11.51 -8.35
C PHE A 137 1.78 10.80 -7.01
N ASP A 138 2.42 11.33 -5.98
CA ASP A 138 2.13 10.98 -4.60
C ASP A 138 0.77 11.63 -4.27
N ASN A 139 -0.30 10.83 -4.29
CA ASN A 139 -1.64 11.20 -3.79
C ASN A 139 -1.68 11.36 -2.26
N LYS A 140 -0.56 11.77 -1.65
CA LYS A 140 -0.62 12.52 -0.40
C LYS A 140 -1.12 13.90 -0.78
N VAL A 141 -2.36 14.19 -0.39
CA VAL A 141 -2.83 15.57 -0.21
C VAL A 141 -1.89 16.21 0.81
N LYS A 142 -0.72 16.66 0.33
CA LYS A 142 0.09 17.67 0.98
C LYS A 142 -0.87 18.83 1.06
N HIS A 143 -1.45 19.04 2.24
CA HIS A 143 -2.06 20.29 2.56
C HIS A 143 -0.95 21.31 2.36
N TRP A 144 -0.91 21.91 1.18
CA TRP A 144 -0.09 23.06 0.91
C TRP A 144 -0.59 24.09 1.89
N LYS A 145 0.11 24.23 3.02
CA LYS A 145 -0.05 25.40 3.86
C LYS A 145 0.37 26.53 2.95
N PRO A 146 -0.57 27.35 2.45
CA PRO A 146 -0.16 28.49 1.64
C PRO A 146 0.78 29.30 2.54
N PRO A 147 1.86 29.87 1.98
CA PRO A 147 2.55 30.93 2.69
C PRO A 147 1.47 31.92 3.13
N THR A 148 1.48 32.32 4.41
CA THR A 148 0.55 33.32 4.98
C THR A 148 0.75 34.72 4.40
N THR A 149 1.34 34.82 3.21
CA THR A 149 1.32 36.01 2.38
C THR A 149 -0.12 36.21 1.92
N ARG A 150 -0.79 37.20 2.49
CA ARG A 150 -2.11 37.66 2.02
C ARG A 150 -2.05 37.81 0.50
N LEU A 151 -2.69 36.91 -0.22
CA LEU A 151 -2.76 36.92 -1.68
C LEU A 151 -3.56 38.15 -2.10
N ARG A 152 -2.86 39.27 -2.31
CA ARG A 152 -3.44 40.50 -2.83
C ARG A 152 -3.94 40.23 -4.26
N CYS A 153 -5.09 40.79 -4.59
CA CYS A 153 -5.67 40.71 -5.93
C CYS A 153 -4.65 41.16 -6.98
N MET A 154 -4.39 40.32 -7.98
CA MET A 154 -3.41 40.62 -9.03
C MET A 154 -3.72 41.92 -9.78
N TYR A 155 -5.01 42.25 -9.92
CA TYR A 155 -5.51 43.39 -10.69
C TYR A 155 -5.51 44.70 -9.91
N CYS A 156 -6.11 44.73 -8.71
CA CYS A 156 -6.32 45.96 -7.94
C CYS A 156 -5.54 46.02 -6.63
N LYS A 157 -4.73 44.99 -6.32
CA LYS A 157 -3.93 44.84 -5.09
C LYS A 157 -4.73 44.86 -3.78
N GLY A 158 -6.05 44.75 -3.84
CA GLY A 158 -6.95 44.63 -2.68
C GLY A 158 -6.90 43.26 -2.01
N ASP A 159 -7.47 43.15 -0.82
CA ASP A 159 -7.50 41.92 0.00
C ASP A 159 -8.65 40.99 -0.44
N HIS A 160 -8.57 40.47 -1.66
CA HIS A 160 -9.51 39.49 -2.21
C HIS A 160 -8.86 38.66 -3.33
N LYS A 161 -9.45 37.50 -3.62
CA LYS A 161 -9.02 36.67 -4.76
C LYS A 161 -9.33 37.38 -6.09
N PRO A 162 -8.44 37.31 -7.10
CA PRO A 162 -8.65 37.93 -8.42
C PRO A 162 -10.01 37.63 -9.09
N PHE A 163 -10.56 36.44 -8.85
CA PHE A 163 -11.86 36.02 -9.36
C PHE A 163 -13.02 36.88 -8.85
N HIS A 164 -12.93 37.41 -7.63
CA HIS A 164 -13.95 38.26 -7.00
C HIS A 164 -13.62 39.76 -7.12
N CYS A 165 -12.76 40.16 -8.07
CA CYS A 165 -12.40 41.56 -8.23
C CYS A 165 -13.55 42.37 -8.85
N SER A 166 -14.12 43.31 -8.10
CA SER A 166 -15.16 44.22 -8.58
C SER A 166 -14.65 45.27 -9.57
N LYS A 167 -13.37 45.65 -9.50
CA LYS A 167 -12.76 46.60 -10.46
C LYS A 167 -12.63 46.01 -11.87
N TYR A 168 -12.41 44.70 -11.97
CA TYR A 168 -12.27 43.95 -13.22
C TYR A 168 -13.23 42.76 -13.19
N GLU A 169 -14.52 43.08 -13.23
CA GLU A 169 -15.61 42.11 -13.09
C GLU A 169 -15.74 41.22 -14.32
N THR A 170 -15.63 41.78 -15.52
CA THR A 170 -15.84 41.05 -16.77
C THR A 170 -14.56 40.40 -17.32
N PRO A 171 -14.67 39.23 -17.97
CA PRO A 171 -13.53 38.60 -18.66
C PRO A 171 -12.81 39.53 -19.64
N GLN A 172 -13.55 40.37 -20.36
CA GLN A 172 -13.02 41.32 -21.34
C GLN A 172 -12.13 42.37 -20.68
N ARG A 173 -12.55 42.93 -19.53
CA ARG A 173 -11.74 43.89 -18.76
C ARG A 173 -10.48 43.25 -18.19
N ARG A 174 -10.56 41.98 -17.78
CA ARG A 174 -9.39 41.21 -17.29
C ARG A 174 -8.39 40.95 -18.41
N TYR A 175 -8.88 40.57 -19.58
CA TYR A 175 -8.05 40.36 -20.77
C TYR A 175 -7.34 41.65 -21.21
N GLN A 176 -8.07 42.77 -21.28
CA GLN A 176 -7.48 44.09 -21.57
C GLN A 176 -6.40 44.49 -20.55
N TYR A 177 -6.61 44.19 -19.26
CA TYR A 177 -5.59 44.43 -18.24
C TYR A 177 -4.32 43.62 -18.50
N LEU A 178 -4.43 42.33 -18.83
CA LEU A 178 -3.26 41.48 -19.11
C LEU A 178 -2.50 41.97 -20.36
N GLN A 179 -3.22 42.34 -21.43
CA GLN A 179 -2.62 42.93 -22.62
C GLN A 179 -1.90 44.25 -22.33
N ASN A 180 -2.57 45.20 -21.64
CA ASN A 180 -2.00 46.51 -21.33
C ASN A 180 -0.76 46.42 -20.42
N ASN A 181 -0.70 45.41 -19.55
CA ASN A 181 0.43 45.19 -18.64
C ASN A 181 1.47 44.19 -19.19
N LYS A 182 1.34 43.73 -20.45
CA LYS A 182 2.23 42.76 -21.09
C LYS A 182 2.41 41.47 -20.27
N LEU A 183 1.30 40.94 -19.75
CA LEU A 183 1.27 39.72 -18.94
C LEU A 183 0.70 38.55 -19.75
N CYS A 184 1.17 37.34 -19.47
CA CYS A 184 0.62 36.11 -20.03
C CYS A 184 -0.89 35.98 -19.76
N ASN A 185 -1.66 35.63 -20.79
CA ASN A 185 -3.11 35.46 -20.68
C ASN A 185 -3.53 34.27 -19.82
N ILE A 186 -2.62 33.32 -19.60
CA ILE A 186 -2.89 32.07 -18.88
C ILE A 186 -2.46 32.17 -17.42
N CYS A 187 -1.24 32.66 -17.15
CA CYS A 187 -0.68 32.66 -15.80
C CYS A 187 -0.46 34.06 -15.20
N ALA A 188 -0.74 35.13 -15.95
CA ALA A 188 -0.51 36.52 -15.54
C ALA A 188 0.95 36.86 -15.16
N SER A 189 1.93 36.05 -15.60
CA SER A 189 3.36 36.29 -15.43
C SER A 189 3.90 37.24 -16.51
N PRO A 190 4.88 38.11 -16.20
CA PRO A 190 5.64 38.86 -17.20
C PRO A 190 6.72 38.01 -17.89
N SER A 191 7.02 36.80 -17.37
CA SER A 191 8.16 35.99 -17.83
C SER A 191 7.94 35.27 -19.17
N HIS A 192 6.72 35.28 -19.70
CA HIS A 192 6.41 34.75 -21.02
C HIS A 192 5.18 35.45 -21.58
N SER A 193 5.11 35.53 -22.90
CA SER A 193 3.94 36.03 -23.62
C SER A 193 3.21 34.86 -24.25
N THR A 194 1.88 34.84 -24.14
CA THR A 194 1.04 33.96 -24.97
C THR A 194 0.75 34.76 -26.24
N ILE A 195 1.52 34.52 -27.30
CA ILE A 195 1.12 34.91 -28.66
C ILE A 195 -0.03 34.00 -29.06
#